data_AF-A0A847EUH1-F1
#
_entry.id   AF-A0A847EUH1-F1
#
_cell.length_a   1.000
_cell.length_b   1.000
_cell.length_c   1.000
_cell.angle_alpha   90.00
_cell.angle_beta   90.00
_cell.angle_gamma   90.00
#
_symmetry.space_group_name_H-M   'P 1'
#
loop_
_entity.id
_entity.type
_entity.pdbx_description
1 polymer ?
#
loop_
_entity_poly.entity_id
_entity_poly.type
_entity_poly.pdbx_seq_one_letter_code
_entity_poly.pdbx_strand_id
1 'polypeptide(L)'
;KNAEKEVNSLRLENLNLSIGIKDMSTDQYLEKEARDRLNFGGEGEVVFVIPDNMIEFAKKEVDSIVNPKVQPVYESGSNIDKWLQFLVLGV
;
A
#
# COMPACT_ATOMS: atom_id res chain seq x y z
N LYS A 1 33.56 -30.35 3.22
CA LYS A 1 32.28 -29.95 2.59
C LYS A 1 31.26 -29.34 3.57
N ASN A 2 30.84 -30.00 4.66
CA ASN A 2 29.90 -29.35 5.61
C ASN A 2 30.53 -28.19 6.38
N ALA A 3 31.74 -28.38 6.92
CA ALA A 3 32.48 -27.32 7.60
C ALA A 3 32.75 -26.09 6.70
N GLU A 4 32.95 -26.27 5.39
CA GLU A 4 33.14 -25.16 4.45
C GLU A 4 31.85 -24.37 4.22
N LYS A 5 30.70 -25.05 4.15
CA LYS A 5 29.39 -24.38 4.05
C LYS A 5 29.09 -23.57 5.30
N GLU A 6 29.37 -24.14 6.47
CA GLU A 6 29.17 -23.49 7.76
C GLU A 6 30.08 -22.26 7.93
N VAL A 7 31.36 -22.37 7.54
CA VAL A 7 32.26 -21.21 7.52
C VAL A 7 31.77 -20.14 6.55
N ASN A 8 31.22 -20.54 5.40
CA ASN A 8 30.72 -19.57 4.42
C ASN A 8 29.42 -18.88 4.91
N SER A 9 28.51 -19.59 5.55
CA SER A 9 27.31 -18.99 6.15
C SER A 9 27.69 -18.05 7.29
N LEU A 10 28.62 -18.45 8.15
CA LEU A 10 29.11 -17.60 9.25
C LEU A 10 29.82 -16.33 8.73
N ARG A 11 30.53 -16.41 7.61
CA ARG A 11 31.11 -15.22 6.96
C ARG A 11 30.04 -14.29 6.42
N LEU A 12 29.02 -14.84 5.77
CA LEU A 12 27.90 -14.06 5.25
C LEU A 12 27.14 -13.36 6.39
N GLU A 13 26.91 -14.07 7.48
CA GLU A 13 26.29 -13.53 8.69
C GLU A 13 27.16 -12.42 9.31
N ASN A 14 28.46 -12.65 9.47
CA ASN A 14 29.38 -11.62 9.98
C ASN A 14 29.42 -10.37 9.09
N LEU A 15 29.36 -10.53 7.75
CA LEU A 15 29.27 -9.41 6.82
C LEU A 15 27.97 -8.62 7.03
N ASN A 16 26.83 -9.31 7.11
CA ASN A 16 25.54 -8.66 7.35
C ASN A 16 25.51 -7.92 8.68
N LEU A 17 26.02 -8.54 9.75
CA LEU A 17 26.14 -7.92 11.07
C LEU A 17 27.04 -6.69 11.03
N SER A 18 28.16 -6.76 10.31
CA SER A 18 29.09 -5.63 10.17
C SER A 18 28.45 -4.46 9.42
N ILE A 19 27.65 -4.74 8.38
CA ILE A 19 26.87 -3.72 7.66
C ILE A 19 25.83 -3.09 8.59
N GLY A 20 25.08 -3.91 9.33
CA GLY A 20 24.08 -3.42 10.28
C GLY A 20 24.69 -2.52 11.36
N ILE A 21 25.82 -2.90 11.95
CA ILE A 21 26.52 -2.07 12.94
C ILE A 21 26.98 -0.75 12.31
N LYS A 22 27.51 -0.80 11.10
CA LYS A 22 27.96 0.40 10.39
C LYS A 22 26.79 1.35 10.15
N ASP A 23 25.65 0.84 9.68
CA ASP A 23 24.44 1.63 9.47
C ASP A 23 23.94 2.22 10.79
N MET A 24 23.91 1.43 11.87
CA MET A 24 23.51 1.89 13.21
C MET A 24 24.39 2.99 13.79
N SER A 25 25.66 3.05 13.37
CA SER A 25 26.59 4.10 13.79
C SER A 25 26.39 5.44 13.08
N THR A 26 25.51 5.50 12.08
CA THR A 26 25.22 6.72 11.33
C THR A 26 24.08 7.52 11.97
N ASP A 27 24.16 8.85 11.84
CA ASP A 27 23.09 9.76 12.29
C ASP A 27 21.75 9.46 11.61
N GLN A 28 21.77 8.91 10.38
CA GLN A 28 20.58 8.49 9.64
C GLN A 28 19.80 7.39 10.36
N TYR A 29 20.51 6.45 11.01
CA TYR A 29 19.85 5.40 11.78
C TYR A 29 19.16 5.98 13.01
N LEU A 30 19.81 6.93 13.69
CA LEU A 30 19.22 7.61 14.84
C LEU A 30 17.97 8.42 14.43
N GLU A 31 18.04 9.15 13.31
CA GLU A 31 16.89 9.89 12.78
C GLU A 31 15.74 8.94 12.40
N LYS A 32 16.05 7.82 11.73
CA LYS A 32 15.04 6.83 11.36
C LYS A 32 14.32 6.27 12.59
N GLU A 33 15.06 5.83 13.60
CA GLU A 33 14.45 5.30 14.83
C GLU A 33 13.67 6.38 15.60
N ALA A 34 14.14 7.63 15.60
CA ALA A 34 13.44 8.76 16.19
C ALA A 34 12.10 9.06 15.48
N ARG A 35 12.09 9.02 14.14
CA ARG A 35 10.87 9.17 13.33
C ARG A 35 9.92 8.00 13.56
N ASP A 36 10.42 6.76 13.48
CA ASP A 36 9.59 5.55 13.54
C ASP A 36 9.00 5.29 14.94
N ARG A 37 9.76 5.54 16.02
CA ARG A 37 9.31 5.20 17.39
C ARG A 37 8.69 6.36 18.14
N LEU A 38 9.21 7.56 17.93
CA LEU A 38 8.87 8.74 18.74
C LEU A 38 8.04 9.74 17.94
N ASN A 39 7.79 9.48 16.65
CA ASN A 39 7.09 10.39 15.73
C ASN A 39 7.73 11.79 15.72
N PHE A 40 9.05 11.87 15.94
CA PHE A 40 9.75 13.15 15.89
C PHE A 40 9.86 13.62 14.44
N GLY A 41 9.49 14.88 14.20
CA GLY A 41 9.74 15.59 12.96
C GLY A 41 10.96 16.49 13.09
N GLY A 42 11.51 16.91 11.95
CA GLY A 42 12.48 18.00 11.90
C GLY A 42 11.86 19.33 12.34
N GLU A 43 12.71 20.32 12.61
CA GLU A 43 12.27 21.65 12.99
C GLU A 43 11.44 22.29 11.85
N GLY A 44 10.19 22.66 12.14
CA GLY A 44 9.25 23.21 11.14
C GLY A 44 8.52 22.18 10.29
N GLU A 45 8.72 20.88 10.50
CA GLU A 45 7.96 19.82 9.84
C GLU A 45 6.62 19.56 10.55
N VAL A 46 5.58 19.29 9.76
CA VAL A 46 4.26 18.86 10.28
C VAL A 46 4.16 17.34 10.12
N VAL A 47 4.10 16.62 11.24
CA VAL A 47 3.96 15.16 11.27
C VAL A 47 2.47 14.79 11.29
N PHE A 48 2.04 13.98 10.32
CA PHE A 48 0.68 13.46 10.24
C PHE A 48 0.65 11.99 10.66
N VAL A 49 -0.14 11.66 11.68
CA VAL A 49 -0.42 10.27 12.06
C VAL A 49 -1.71 9.84 11.39
N ILE A 50 -1.63 8.87 10.48
CA ILE A 50 -2.82 8.32 9.80
C ILE A 50 -3.34 7.16 10.64
N PRO A 51 -4.57 7.24 11.18
CA PRO A 51 -5.19 6.14 11.91
C PRO A 51 -5.44 4.92 11.02
N ASP A 52 -5.27 3.72 11.56
CA ASP A 52 -5.44 2.47 10.80
C ASP A 52 -6.83 2.31 10.18
N ASN A 53 -7.87 2.82 10.85
CA ASN A 53 -9.24 2.77 10.34
C ASN A 53 -9.43 3.62 9.05
N MET A 54 -8.59 4.62 8.80
CA MET A 54 -8.61 5.41 7.58
C MET A 54 -7.91 4.71 6.42
N ILE A 55 -7.04 3.73 6.68
CA ILE A 55 -6.31 3.00 5.64
C ILE A 55 -7.27 2.17 4.78
N GLU A 56 -8.25 1.51 5.40
CA GLU A 56 -9.25 0.71 4.66
C GLU A 56 -10.14 1.59 3.78
N PHE A 57 -10.55 2.75 4.29
CA PHE A 57 -11.27 3.74 3.51
C PHE A 57 -10.43 4.27 2.34
N ALA A 58 -9.18 4.65 2.59
CA ALA A 58 -8.27 5.16 1.57
C ALA A 58 -8.00 4.12 0.46
N LYS A 59 -7.83 2.84 0.83
CA LYS A 59 -7.66 1.76 -0.14
C LYS A 59 -8.88 1.63 -1.06
N LYS A 60 -10.09 1.70 -0.50
CA LYS A 60 -11.34 1.64 -1.27
C LYS A 60 -11.48 2.84 -2.22
N GLU A 61 -11.09 4.02 -1.77
CA GLU A 61 -11.13 5.23 -2.59
C GLU A 61 -10.14 5.15 -3.75
N VAL A 62 -8.90 4.76 -3.48
CA VAL A 62 -7.86 4.55 -4.52
C VAL A 62 -8.31 3.48 -5.52
N ASP A 63 -8.87 2.37 -5.08
CA ASP A 63 -9.38 1.33 -5.98
C ASP A 63 -10.52 1.86 -6.87
N SER A 64 -11.38 2.73 -6.35
CA SER A 64 -12.45 3.35 -7.13
C SER A 64 -11.94 4.29 -8.23
N ILE A 65 -10.80 4.95 -8.01
CA ILE A 65 -10.13 5.83 -8.97
C ILE A 65 -9.35 5.01 -10.01
N VAL A 66 -8.60 3.99 -9.57
CA VAL A 66 -7.73 3.18 -10.43
C VAL A 66 -8.54 2.20 -11.27
N ASN A 67 -9.58 1.61 -10.69
CA ASN A 67 -10.52 0.72 -11.35
C ASN A 67 -11.91 1.34 -11.34
N PRO A 68 -12.16 2.38 -12.16
CA PRO A 68 -13.50 2.94 -12.27
C PRO A 68 -14.40 1.81 -12.74
N LYS A 69 -15.32 1.38 -11.86
CA LYS A 69 -16.38 0.46 -12.25
C LYS A 69 -17.18 1.19 -13.31
N VAL A 70 -16.93 0.85 -14.57
CA VAL A 70 -17.72 1.30 -15.71
C VAL A 70 -19.12 0.79 -15.43
N GLN A 71 -19.96 1.65 -14.83
CA GLN A 71 -21.38 1.36 -14.72
C GLN A 71 -21.86 1.21 -16.16
N PRO A 72 -22.46 0.08 -16.54
CA PRO A 72 -23.06 -0.01 -17.86
C PRO A 72 -24.11 1.10 -17.93
N VAL A 73 -23.89 2.07 -18.82
CA VAL A 73 -24.84 3.16 -19.11
C VAL A 73 -26.19 2.62 -19.58
N TYR A 74 -26.26 1.32 -19.89
CA TYR A 74 -27.47 0.59 -20.23
C TYR A 74 -27.89 -0.30 -19.05
N GLU A 75 -29.07 -0.02 -18.49
CA GLU A 75 -29.81 -1.00 -17.70
C GLU A 75 -29.88 -2.31 -18.48
N SER A 76 -29.65 -3.45 -17.82
CA SER A 76 -29.80 -4.79 -18.42
C SER A 76 -31.27 -5.15 -18.67
N GLY A 77 -32.02 -4.24 -19.28
CA GLY A 77 -33.34 -4.48 -19.87
C GLY A 77 -33.20 -4.41 -21.38
N SER A 78 -33.75 -5.38 -22.09
CA SER A 78 -33.74 -5.34 -23.55
C SER A 78 -34.54 -4.12 -24.00
N ASN A 79 -33.97 -3.24 -24.81
CA ASN A 79 -34.70 -2.10 -25.39
C ASN A 79 -35.96 -2.57 -26.14
N ILE A 80 -35.99 -3.82 -26.57
CA ILE A 80 -37.14 -4.48 -27.21
C ILE A 80 -38.34 -4.58 -26.27
N ASP A 81 -38.12 -4.78 -24.96
CA ASP A 81 -39.21 -4.84 -23.98
C ASP A 81 -39.90 -3.47 -23.86
N LYS A 82 -39.11 -2.37 -23.90
CA LYS A 82 -39.63 -1.00 -23.91
C LYS A 82 -40.40 -0.70 -25.22
N TRP A 83 -39.92 -1.20 -26.37
CA TRP A 83 -40.64 -1.08 -27.66
C TRP A 83 -41.95 -1.88 -27.69
N LEU A 84 -41.97 -3.08 -27.13
CA LEU A 84 -43.17 -3.91 -27.01
C LEU A 84 -44.20 -3.25 -26.09
N GLN A 85 -43.73 -2.68 -24.98
CA GLN A 85 -44.58 -1.95 -24.05
C GLN A 85 -45.20 -0.71 -24.72
N PHE A 86 -44.43 0.03 -25.52
CA PHE A 86 -44.94 1.16 -26.32
C PHE A 86 -46.01 0.72 -27.33
N LEU A 87 -45.79 -0.37 -28.06
CA LEU A 87 -46.75 -0.88 -29.05
C LEU A 87 -48.04 -1.42 -28.42
N VAL A 88 -47.97 -2.01 -27.23
CA VAL A 88 -49.12 -2.61 -26.54
C VAL A 88 -49.91 -1.59 -25.73
N LEU A 89 -49.24 -0.65 -25.06
CA LEU A 89 -49.88 0.34 -24.19
C LEU A 89 -50.15 1.69 -24.88
N GLY A 90 -49.56 1.95 -26.04
CA GLY A 90 -49.98 3.00 -26.97
C GLY A 90 -49.90 4.44 -26.44
N VAL A 91 -48.92 4.75 -25.59
CA VAL A 91 -48.56 6.14 -25.20
C VAL A 91 -47.12 6.41 -25.59
#